data_AF-A0A3S0FV24-F1
#
_entry.id   AF-A0A3S0FV24-F1
#
_cell.length_a   1.000
_cell.length_b   1.000
_cell.length_c   1.000
_cell.angle_alpha   90.00
_cell.angle_beta   90.00
_cell.angle_gamma   90.00
#
_symmetry.space_group_name_H-M   'P 1'
#
loop_
_entity.id
_entity.type
_entity.pdbx_description
1 polymer ?
#
loop_
_entity_poly.entity_id
_entity_poly.type
_entity_poly.pdbx_seq_one_letter_code
_entity_poly.pdbx_strand_id
1 'polypeptide(L)'
;MARLNNGDDGADGRPSAPYLRLAYVRGQTMKHSGLTGPFPLTFEGIEDAVKGGSPGVYALGSKDLQGRFAIMSLGRSDADIKERLRECIGAGTHFKFDYFQSEREAFERECELFHDIRPPGNFVHPGRPKGTTLRCPRCRIFGQQP
;
A
#
# COMPACT_ATOMS: atom_id res chain seq x y z
N MET A 1 -30.48 42.85 45.15
CA MET A 1 -31.32 41.90 44.39
C MET A 1 -31.20 42.25 42.92
N ALA A 2 -30.50 41.42 42.16
CA ALA A 2 -30.32 41.60 40.73
C ALA A 2 -31.58 41.11 39.98
N ARG A 3 -32.02 41.87 38.98
CA ARG A 3 -32.92 41.40 37.92
C ARG A 3 -32.27 41.75 36.58
N LEU A 4 -32.02 40.70 35.80
CA LEU A 4 -31.69 40.74 34.37
C LEU A 4 -32.98 40.45 33.57
N ASN A 5 -32.91 40.74 32.26
CA ASN A 5 -33.78 40.37 31.13
C ASN A 5 -34.43 41.61 30.48
N ASN A 6 -34.49 41.81 29.16
CA ASN A 6 -34.16 41.03 27.97
C ASN A 6 -34.18 41.97 26.74
N GLY A 7 -33.63 41.52 25.60
CA GLY A 7 -33.81 42.10 24.25
C GLY A 7 -32.46 42.25 23.53
N ASP A 8 -31.89 41.22 22.91
CA ASP A 8 -32.23 40.64 21.58
C ASP A 8 -32.43 41.69 20.48
N ASP A 9 -31.48 41.79 19.54
CA ASP A 9 -31.66 41.36 18.14
C ASP A 9 -30.51 41.82 17.20
N GLY A 10 -30.10 40.90 16.32
CA GLY A 10 -29.28 41.13 15.11
C GLY A 10 -27.79 40.79 15.29
N ALA A 11 -27.35 39.57 14.94
CA ALA A 11 -26.80 39.18 13.62
C ALA A 11 -25.53 39.99 13.29
N ASP A 12 -24.38 39.46 12.85
CA ASP A 12 -24.02 38.26 12.13
C ASP A 12 -22.48 38.26 11.95
N GLY A 13 -21.81 37.11 12.04
CA GLY A 13 -20.39 37.02 11.69
C GLY A 13 -19.55 36.06 12.53
N ARG A 14 -19.73 34.75 12.32
CA ARG A 14 -18.71 33.75 12.67
C ARG A 14 -18.48 32.83 11.47
N PRO A 15 -17.25 32.68 10.96
CA PRO A 15 -16.93 31.52 10.13
C PRO A 15 -16.85 30.27 11.03
N SER A 16 -17.69 29.29 10.72
CA SER A 16 -17.66 27.95 11.28
C SER A 16 -16.54 27.13 10.64
N ALA A 17 -15.50 26.82 11.40
CA ALA A 17 -14.59 25.72 11.08
C ALA A 17 -14.39 24.88 12.35
N PRO A 18 -15.17 23.81 12.58
CA PRO A 18 -14.93 22.91 13.67
C PRO A 18 -14.09 21.71 13.19
N TYR A 19 -13.08 21.39 13.99
CA TYR A 19 -12.23 20.18 14.02
C TYR A 19 -10.93 20.13 13.21
N LEU A 20 -9.86 20.58 13.87
CA LEU A 20 -8.52 19.97 13.85
C LEU A 20 -8.63 18.43 13.96
N ARG A 21 -7.75 17.57 13.44
CA ARG A 21 -6.31 17.51 13.75
C ARG A 21 -5.68 16.35 12.96
N LEU A 22 -5.07 16.58 11.79
CA LEU A 22 -4.03 15.64 11.31
C LEU A 22 -2.69 16.14 11.86
N ALA A 23 -2.41 15.76 13.10
CA ALA A 23 -1.03 15.69 13.55
C ALA A 23 -0.34 14.66 12.66
N TYR A 24 0.32 15.13 11.62
CA TYR A 24 1.30 14.38 10.86
C TYR A 24 2.26 13.75 11.85
N VAL A 25 2.17 12.42 12.00
CA VAL A 25 2.99 11.66 12.94
C VAL A 25 4.44 11.84 12.53
N ARG A 26 5.16 12.66 13.30
CA ARG A 26 6.63 12.72 13.30
C ARG A 26 7.14 11.33 13.69
N GLY A 27 7.89 10.69 12.80
CA GLY A 27 8.77 9.57 13.17
C GLY A 27 8.43 8.18 12.62
N GLN A 28 7.64 8.04 11.56
CA GLN A 28 7.74 6.81 10.77
C GLN A 28 8.99 6.91 9.90
N THR A 29 10.03 6.16 10.25
CA THR A 29 11.10 5.83 9.31
C THR A 29 10.44 5.32 8.04
N MET A 30 10.62 6.03 6.93
CA MET A 30 10.04 5.67 5.64
C MET A 30 10.52 4.27 5.30
N LYS A 31 9.66 3.26 5.46
CA LYS A 31 10.02 1.88 5.15
C LYS A 31 10.00 1.77 3.63
N HIS A 32 11.19 1.87 3.05
CA HIS A 32 11.37 1.72 1.61
C HIS A 32 11.17 0.25 1.24
N SER A 33 10.33 -0.01 0.23
CA SER A 33 10.11 -1.38 -0.26
C SER A 33 11.34 -1.97 -0.97
N GLY A 34 12.31 -1.15 -1.36
CA GLY A 34 13.43 -1.56 -2.21
C GLY A 34 13.04 -1.85 -3.66
N LEU A 35 11.75 -1.88 -3.98
CA LEU A 35 11.23 -2.16 -5.32
C LEU A 35 11.50 -1.01 -6.30
N THR A 36 11.75 -1.35 -7.57
CA THR A 36 11.98 -0.42 -8.66
C THR A 36 10.74 0.42 -8.98
N GLY A 37 10.90 1.73 -9.17
CA GLY A 37 9.84 2.70 -9.49
C GLY A 37 9.81 3.90 -8.53
N PRO A 38 8.70 4.68 -8.49
CA PRO A 38 7.37 4.34 -8.98
C PRO A 38 7.13 4.65 -10.46
N PHE A 39 6.38 3.78 -11.13
CA PHE A 39 5.88 3.93 -12.50
C PHE A 39 4.36 4.22 -12.50
N PRO A 40 3.80 4.86 -13.53
CA PRO A 40 2.35 5.08 -13.64
C PRO A 40 1.59 3.75 -13.76
N LEU A 41 0.57 3.52 -12.94
CA LEU A 41 -0.30 2.33 -13.02
C LEU A 41 -1.34 2.51 -14.12
N THR A 42 -0.85 2.51 -15.36
CA THR A 42 -1.61 2.63 -16.59
C THR A 42 -1.15 1.54 -17.55
N PHE A 43 -1.92 1.23 -18.58
CA PHE A 43 -1.51 0.23 -19.57
C PHE A 43 -0.13 0.58 -20.17
N GLU A 44 0.03 1.79 -20.69
CA GLU A 44 1.30 2.28 -21.28
C GLU A 44 2.46 2.24 -20.26
N GLY A 45 2.25 2.76 -19.05
CA GLY A 45 3.28 2.74 -18.00
C GLY A 45 3.72 1.32 -17.60
N ILE A 46 2.82 0.34 -17.67
CA ILE A 46 3.16 -1.08 -17.45
C ILE A 46 3.90 -1.65 -18.66
N GLU A 47 3.47 -1.36 -19.89
CA GLU A 47 4.15 -1.84 -21.09
C GLU A 47 5.59 -1.35 -21.18
N ASP A 48 5.83 -0.08 -20.83
CA ASP A 48 7.14 0.55 -20.89
C ASP A 48 8.08 0.05 -19.79
N ALA A 49 7.56 -0.12 -18.57
CA ALA A 49 8.37 -0.47 -17.42
C ALA A 49 8.63 -1.99 -17.30
N VAL A 50 7.66 -2.82 -17.72
CA VAL A 50 7.64 -4.25 -17.43
C VAL A 50 7.78 -5.06 -18.73
N LYS A 51 8.83 -5.88 -18.81
CA LYS A 51 9.17 -6.69 -19.99
C LYS A 51 8.34 -7.99 -20.08
N GLY A 52 7.72 -8.42 -18.98
CA GLY A 52 6.79 -9.56 -18.92
C GLY A 52 7.46 -10.91 -18.64
N GLY A 53 6.63 -11.93 -18.38
CA GLY A 53 7.05 -13.35 -18.34
C GLY A 53 7.97 -13.73 -17.18
N SER A 54 7.74 -13.19 -15.97
CA SER A 54 8.52 -13.58 -14.79
C SER A 54 7.71 -13.45 -13.49
N PRO A 55 8.01 -14.31 -12.48
CA PRO A 55 7.55 -14.10 -11.12
C PRO A 55 8.02 -12.74 -10.60
N GLY A 56 7.22 -12.13 -9.74
CA GLY A 56 7.53 -10.79 -9.26
C GLY A 56 6.69 -10.35 -8.07
N VAL A 57 7.19 -9.34 -7.35
CA VAL A 57 6.45 -8.63 -6.30
C VAL A 57 6.18 -7.21 -6.75
N TYR A 58 5.00 -6.69 -6.43
CA TYR A 58 4.63 -5.31 -6.68
C TYR A 58 4.08 -4.61 -5.44
N ALA A 59 4.24 -3.29 -5.43
CA ALA A 59 3.58 -2.39 -4.50
C ALA A 59 2.73 -1.39 -5.27
N LEU A 60 1.47 -1.25 -4.91
CA LEU A 60 0.55 -0.25 -5.47
C LEU A 60 0.39 0.92 -4.51
N GLY A 61 0.14 2.10 -5.06
CA GLY A 61 -0.09 3.27 -4.24
C GLY A 61 -0.26 4.54 -5.05
N SER A 62 -0.04 5.66 -4.37
CA SER A 62 -0.11 6.99 -4.97
C SER A 62 1.01 7.87 -4.48
N LYS A 63 1.38 8.85 -5.31
CA LYS A 63 2.28 9.92 -4.87
C LYS A 63 1.49 10.95 -4.07
N ASP A 64 2.05 11.41 -2.96
CA ASP A 64 1.52 12.56 -2.25
C ASP A 64 1.87 13.87 -2.98
N LEU A 65 1.43 15.00 -2.43
CA LEU A 65 1.70 16.34 -2.99
C LEU A 65 3.20 16.68 -3.06
N GLN A 66 4.05 15.95 -2.33
CA GLN A 66 5.50 16.11 -2.34
C GLN A 66 6.18 15.10 -3.27
N GLY A 67 5.42 14.34 -4.05
CA GLY A 67 5.91 13.32 -4.97
C GLY A 67 6.36 12.01 -4.31
N ARG A 68 6.14 11.86 -2.99
CA ARG A 68 6.54 10.66 -2.24
C ARG A 68 5.53 9.54 -2.48
N PHE A 69 6.02 8.35 -2.83
CA PHE A 69 5.16 7.20 -3.07
C PHE A 69 4.70 6.57 -1.75
N ALA A 70 3.41 6.68 -1.46
CA ALA A 70 2.75 6.03 -0.34
C ALA A 70 2.21 4.66 -0.77
N ILE A 71 2.77 3.59 -0.20
CA ILE A 71 2.36 2.22 -0.48
C ILE A 71 1.01 1.96 0.19
N MET A 72 0.03 1.56 -0.62
CA MET A 72 -1.31 1.21 -0.18
C MET A 72 -1.48 -0.29 -0.08
N SER A 73 -0.99 -1.04 -1.07
CA SER A 73 -1.05 -2.49 -1.07
C SER A 73 0.20 -3.12 -1.68
N LEU A 74 0.42 -4.38 -1.34
CA LEU A 74 1.42 -5.27 -1.88
C LEU A 74 0.73 -6.45 -2.54
N GLY A 75 1.40 -7.03 -3.52
CA GLY A 75 0.98 -8.27 -4.13
C GLY A 75 2.11 -8.91 -4.89
N ARG A 76 1.80 -10.06 -5.48
CA ARG A 76 2.76 -10.91 -6.16
C ARG A 76 2.14 -11.62 -7.35
N SER A 77 2.97 -12.04 -8.29
CA SER A 77 2.63 -13.02 -9.32
C SER A 77 3.64 -14.16 -9.32
N ASP A 78 3.14 -15.39 -9.43
CA ASP A 78 3.95 -16.61 -9.52
C ASP A 78 4.57 -16.81 -10.91
N ALA A 79 3.99 -16.20 -11.95
CA ALA A 79 4.32 -16.51 -13.35
C ALA A 79 4.52 -15.26 -14.21
N ASP A 80 3.61 -14.29 -14.13
CA ASP A 80 3.69 -13.06 -14.93
C ASP A 80 3.24 -11.85 -14.11
N ILE A 81 4.21 -11.05 -13.67
CA ILE A 81 3.93 -9.81 -12.95
C ILE A 81 3.27 -8.74 -13.84
N LYS A 82 3.52 -8.77 -15.16
CA LYS A 82 2.97 -7.79 -16.10
C LYS A 82 1.48 -7.97 -16.25
N GLU A 83 1.03 -9.20 -16.47
CA GLU A 83 -0.40 -9.54 -16.51
C GLU A 83 -1.09 -9.15 -15.20
N ARG A 84 -0.47 -9.51 -14.06
CA ARG A 84 -1.03 -9.18 -12.75
C ARG A 84 -1.14 -7.68 -12.49
N LEU A 85 -0.18 -6.87 -12.94
CA LEU A 85 -0.23 -5.41 -12.82
C LEU A 85 -1.34 -4.80 -13.69
N ARG A 86 -1.60 -5.35 -14.89
CA ARG A 86 -2.71 -4.90 -15.74
C ARG A 86 -4.06 -5.11 -15.07
N GLU A 87 -4.25 -6.22 -14.37
CA GLU A 87 -5.46 -6.49 -13.55
C GLU A 87 -5.63 -5.50 -12.40
N CYS A 88 -4.55 -4.86 -11.95
CA CYS A 88 -4.54 -3.93 -10.82
C CYS A 88 -4.82 -2.48 -11.25
N ILE A 89 -4.97 -2.17 -12.54
CA ILE A 89 -5.25 -0.82 -13.01
C ILE A 89 -6.50 -0.27 -12.32
N GLY A 90 -6.39 0.94 -11.75
CA GLY A 90 -7.45 1.58 -10.97
C GLY A 90 -7.37 1.34 -9.45
N ALA A 91 -6.56 0.39 -8.98
CA ALA A 91 -6.32 0.17 -7.55
C ALA A 91 -5.33 1.18 -6.91
N GLY A 92 -4.75 2.05 -7.74
CA GLY A 92 -3.81 3.10 -7.36
C GLY A 92 -3.44 3.93 -8.58
N THR A 93 -2.56 4.93 -8.39
CA THR A 93 -2.07 5.75 -9.52
C THR A 93 -0.69 5.32 -9.99
N HIS A 94 0.06 4.63 -9.14
CA HIS A 94 1.43 4.23 -9.40
C HIS A 94 1.74 2.85 -8.83
N PHE A 95 2.78 2.23 -9.36
CA PHE A 95 3.29 0.97 -8.83
C PHE A 95 4.83 0.98 -8.74
N LYS A 96 5.34 0.11 -7.88
CA LYS A 96 6.73 -0.34 -7.89
C LYS A 96 6.76 -1.84 -8.07
N PHE A 97 7.82 -2.39 -8.64
CA PHE A 97 7.94 -3.84 -8.82
C PHE A 97 9.40 -4.28 -8.88
N ASP A 98 9.64 -5.58 -8.71
CA ASP A 98 10.88 -6.28 -9.10
C ASP A 98 10.54 -7.70 -9.55
N TYR A 99 11.43 -8.29 -10.34
CA TYR A 99 11.40 -9.70 -10.76
C TYR A 99 12.13 -10.60 -9.76
N PHE A 100 11.74 -11.88 -9.73
CA PHE A 100 12.41 -12.91 -8.95
C PHE A 100 12.63 -14.17 -9.80
N GLN A 101 13.62 -14.97 -9.42
CA GLN A 101 13.98 -16.17 -10.19
C GLN A 101 12.97 -17.32 -9.97
N SER A 102 12.17 -17.25 -8.90
CA SER A 102 11.17 -18.26 -8.58
C SER A 102 9.96 -17.69 -7.83
N GLU A 103 8.86 -18.44 -7.88
CA GLU A 103 7.67 -18.18 -7.05
C GLU A 103 7.99 -18.16 -5.55
N ARG A 104 8.97 -18.98 -5.11
CA ARG A 104 9.46 -19.02 -3.72
C ARG A 104 10.05 -17.69 -3.30
N GLU A 105 11.03 -17.20 -4.06
CA GLU A 105 11.70 -15.94 -3.75
C GLU A 105 10.70 -14.78 -3.75
N ALA A 106 9.80 -14.75 -4.74
CA ALA A 106 8.75 -13.75 -4.78
C ALA A 106 7.85 -13.83 -3.52
N PHE A 107 7.46 -15.04 -3.09
CA PHE A 107 6.59 -15.24 -1.94
C PHE A 107 7.27 -14.83 -0.62
N GLU A 108 8.52 -15.25 -0.44
CA GLU A 108 9.32 -14.86 0.72
C GLU A 108 9.48 -13.34 0.78
N ARG A 109 9.74 -12.69 -0.37
CA ARG A 109 9.85 -11.24 -0.45
C ARG A 109 8.54 -10.51 -0.16
N GLU A 110 7.41 -10.98 -0.70
CA GLU A 110 6.09 -10.42 -0.41
C GLU A 110 5.79 -10.50 1.09
N CYS A 111 6.10 -11.63 1.74
CA CYS A 111 5.96 -11.79 3.18
C CYS A 111 6.81 -10.80 3.98
N GLU A 112 8.08 -10.63 3.63
CA GLU A 112 8.96 -9.64 4.26
C GLU A 112 8.37 -8.24 4.18
N LEU A 113 7.99 -7.81 2.97
CA LEU A 113 7.41 -6.48 2.75
C LEU A 113 6.10 -6.30 3.49
N PHE A 114 5.23 -7.32 3.51
CA PHE A 114 3.98 -7.29 4.27
C PHE A 114 4.22 -7.04 5.76
N HIS A 115 5.18 -7.75 6.37
CA HIS A 115 5.48 -7.62 7.79
C HIS A 115 6.22 -6.32 8.14
N ASP A 116 7.12 -5.87 7.25
CA ASP A 116 7.90 -4.67 7.46
C ASP A 116 7.02 -3.43 7.25
N ILE A 117 6.32 -3.33 6.11
CA ILE A 117 5.53 -2.14 5.75
C ILE A 117 4.17 -2.12 6.46
N ARG A 118 3.52 -3.27 6.63
CA ARG A 118 2.13 -3.39 7.11
C ARG A 118 1.18 -2.49 6.31
N PRO A 119 1.07 -2.72 4.98
CA PRO A 119 0.34 -1.83 4.09
C PRO A 119 -1.16 -1.79 4.47
N PRO A 120 -1.81 -0.62 4.40
CA PRO A 120 -3.20 -0.45 4.84
C PRO A 120 -4.21 -1.20 3.96
N GLY A 121 -3.83 -1.65 2.77
CA GLY A 121 -4.67 -2.42 1.84
C GLY A 121 -4.49 -3.94 1.93
N ASN A 122 -3.54 -4.45 2.72
CA ASN A 122 -3.39 -5.88 2.97
C ASN A 122 -3.36 -6.15 4.48
N PHE A 123 -4.48 -6.65 5.01
CA PHE A 123 -4.56 -7.13 6.40
C PHE A 123 -4.40 -8.64 6.51
N VAL A 124 -4.56 -9.34 5.40
CA VAL A 124 -4.42 -10.80 5.31
C VAL A 124 -3.01 -11.12 4.85
N HIS A 125 -2.34 -12.03 5.57
CA HIS A 125 -1.01 -12.52 5.24
C HIS A 125 -0.99 -13.10 3.81
N PRO A 126 0.10 -12.90 3.03
CA PRO A 126 0.27 -13.49 1.71
C PRO A 126 -0.01 -14.99 1.67
N GLY A 127 -0.78 -15.45 0.69
CA GLY A 127 -1.00 -16.87 0.45
C GLY A 127 0.26 -17.53 -0.12
N ARG A 128 0.53 -18.78 0.27
CA ARG A 128 1.59 -19.58 -0.37
C ARG A 128 1.23 -19.89 -1.84
N PRO A 129 2.22 -20.04 -2.74
CA PRO A 129 1.96 -20.51 -4.10
C PRO A 129 1.23 -21.86 -4.12
N LYS A 130 0.36 -22.05 -5.11
CA LYS A 130 -0.49 -23.25 -5.21
C LYS A 130 0.38 -24.51 -5.33
N GLY A 131 -0.01 -25.57 -4.63
CA GLY A 131 0.71 -26.85 -4.65
C GLY A 131 2.00 -26.88 -3.83
N THR A 132 2.35 -25.80 -3.12
CA THR A 132 3.57 -25.74 -2.31
C THR A 132 3.34 -25.91 -0.82
N THR A 133 4.40 -26.27 -0.11
CA THR A 133 4.48 -26.29 1.37
C THR A 133 5.31 -25.13 1.90
N LEU A 134 5.48 -24.06 1.11
CA LEU A 134 6.30 -22.90 1.48
C LEU A 134 5.82 -22.24 2.78
N ARG A 135 6.80 -21.74 3.53
CA ARG A 135 6.62 -21.15 4.85
C ARG A 135 7.01 -19.68 4.81
N CYS A 136 6.26 -18.86 5.52
CA CYS A 136 6.64 -17.45 5.70
C CYS A 136 7.95 -17.37 6.50
N PRO A 137 8.95 -16.59 6.06
CA PRO A 137 10.20 -16.41 6.79
C PRO A 137 10.03 -15.55 8.07
N ARG A 138 8.90 -14.86 8.22
CA ARG A 138 8.65 -13.87 9.29
C ARG A 138 7.63 -14.32 10.34
N CYS A 139 6.80 -15.32 10.05
CA CYS A 139 5.77 -15.79 10.99
C CYS A 139 5.43 -17.27 10.80
N ARG A 140 4.65 -17.83 11.74
CA ARG A 140 4.29 -19.26 11.77
C ARG A 140 2.85 -19.55 11.35
N ILE A 141 2.21 -18.65 10.60
CA ILE A 141 0.79 -18.76 10.22
C ILE A 141 0.44 -20.08 9.52
N PHE A 142 1.42 -20.70 8.85
CA PHE A 142 1.25 -21.95 8.12
C PHE A 142 1.56 -23.23 8.91
N GLY A 143 1.85 -23.13 10.22
CA GLY A 143 2.06 -24.26 11.15
C GLY A 143 3.32 -25.09 10.88
N GLN A 144 3.94 -25.71 11.89
CA GLN A 144 4.95 -26.77 11.68
C GLN A 144 4.25 -28.05 11.22
N GLN A 145 4.83 -28.77 10.23
CA GLN A 145 4.43 -30.17 10.02
C GLN A 145 5.16 -31.01 11.08
N PRO A 146 4.50 -32.04 11.63
CA PRO A 146 5.06 -32.87 12.70
C PRO A 146 6.39 -33.52 12.30
#